data_AF-A0A229P510-F1
#
_entry.id   AF-A0A229P510-F1
#
_cell.length_a   1.000
_cell.length_b   1.000
_cell.length_c   1.000
_cell.angle_alpha   90.00
_cell.angle_beta   90.00
_cell.angle_gamma   90.00
#
_symmetry.space_group_name_H-M   'P 1'
#
loop_
_entity.id
_entity.type
_entity.pdbx_description
1 polymer ?
#
loop_
_entity_poly.entity_id
_entity_poly.type
_entity_poly.pdbx_seq_one_letter_code
_entity_poly.pdbx_strand_id
1 'polypeptide(L)'
;MYSVKKDLIRYGFILILLFGIAVFVYPTLYKYDKLDQKYPVKINRITGETKVLVGSTWNTVSDSTNDIQEIEEFKSEIYEQIEQNKENIKNEVVESIRSEVLQQVESDLQAVQQEIAIYKESSLDPNNSFTINDTTDTVKKIMGAPDSINSIGPFDTWSYGEDSVKFEDGKVVGWVNSSNSLKIK
;
A
#
# COMPACT_ATOMS: atom_id res chain seq x y z
N MET A 1 -51.51 -74.73 -50.80
CA MET A 1 -51.15 -73.36 -51.24
C MET A 1 -51.67 -72.24 -50.32
N TYR A 2 -52.34 -72.54 -49.20
CA TYR A 2 -52.92 -71.53 -48.29
C TYR A 2 -51.96 -71.09 -47.16
N SER A 3 -50.94 -71.90 -46.83
CA SER A 3 -49.99 -71.60 -45.73
C SER A 3 -48.96 -70.52 -46.11
N VAL A 4 -48.38 -70.59 -47.32
CA VAL A 4 -47.29 -69.70 -47.76
C VAL A 4 -47.73 -68.22 -47.80
N LYS A 5 -49.00 -67.95 -48.13
CA LYS A 5 -49.54 -66.57 -48.14
C LYS A 5 -49.63 -65.97 -46.73
N LYS A 6 -49.88 -66.78 -45.71
CA LYS A 6 -49.99 -66.33 -44.31
C LYS A 6 -48.62 -65.93 -43.75
N ASP A 7 -47.57 -66.65 -44.13
CA ASP A 7 -46.21 -66.35 -43.74
C ASP A 7 -45.69 -65.09 -44.46
N LEU A 8 -45.98 -64.93 -45.75
CA LEU A 8 -45.63 -63.72 -46.51
C LEU A 8 -46.25 -62.45 -45.90
N ILE A 9 -47.50 -62.53 -45.45
CA ILE A 9 -48.20 -61.41 -44.77
C ILE A 9 -47.56 -61.11 -43.41
N ARG A 10 -47.17 -62.13 -42.64
CA ARG A 10 -46.51 -61.97 -41.34
C ARG A 10 -45.13 -61.31 -41.47
N TYR A 11 -44.31 -61.77 -42.42
CA TYR A 11 -42.99 -61.19 -42.65
C TYR A 11 -43.08 -59.78 -43.25
N GLY A 12 -44.08 -59.51 -44.09
CA GLY A 12 -44.36 -58.15 -44.58
C GLY A 12 -44.69 -57.18 -43.44
N PHE A 13 -45.50 -57.61 -42.47
CA PHE A 13 -45.82 -56.80 -41.31
C PHE A 13 -44.60 -56.53 -40.42
N ILE A 14 -43.74 -57.54 -40.21
CA ILE A 14 -42.49 -57.39 -39.46
C ILE A 14 -41.54 -56.39 -40.13
N LEU A 15 -41.43 -56.42 -41.47
CA LEU A 15 -40.62 -55.48 -42.23
C LEU A 15 -41.14 -54.04 -42.12
N ILE A 16 -42.45 -53.84 -42.20
CA ILE A 16 -43.08 -52.53 -42.03
C ILE A 16 -42.85 -52.00 -40.61
N LEU A 17 -42.89 -52.88 -39.61
CA LEU A 17 -42.67 -52.51 -38.20
C LEU A 17 -41.20 -52.14 -37.95
N LEU A 18 -40.25 -52.89 -38.53
CA LEU A 18 -38.82 -52.53 -38.52
C LEU A 18 -38.56 -51.19 -39.22
N PHE A 19 -39.17 -50.97 -40.38
CA PHE A 19 -39.02 -49.71 -41.12
C PHE A 19 -39.66 -48.54 -40.36
N GLY A 20 -40.81 -48.74 -39.74
CA GLY A 20 -41.47 -47.75 -38.88
C GLY A 20 -40.59 -47.34 -37.70
N ILE A 21 -39.96 -48.31 -37.01
CA ILE A 21 -38.99 -48.03 -35.94
C ILE A 21 -37.79 -47.25 -36.52
N ALA A 22 -37.25 -47.67 -37.65
CA ALA A 22 -36.12 -46.99 -38.28
C ALA A 22 -36.45 -45.55 -38.70
N VAL A 23 -37.67 -45.25 -39.17
CA VAL A 23 -38.03 -43.89 -39.61
C VAL A 23 -38.45 -42.99 -38.46
N PHE A 24 -39.17 -43.51 -37.47
CA PHE A 24 -39.67 -42.69 -36.36
C PHE A 24 -38.72 -42.59 -35.17
N VAL A 25 -38.01 -43.68 -34.84
CA VAL A 25 -37.14 -43.71 -33.65
C VAL A 25 -35.77 -43.13 -33.98
N TYR A 26 -35.23 -43.37 -35.18
CA TYR A 26 -33.89 -42.90 -35.57
C TYR A 26 -33.71 -41.37 -35.51
N PRO A 27 -34.66 -40.53 -35.97
CA PRO A 27 -34.52 -39.07 -35.84
C PRO A 27 -34.66 -38.60 -34.39
N THR A 28 -35.47 -39.28 -33.57
CA THR A 28 -35.65 -38.93 -32.15
C THR A 28 -34.50 -39.40 -31.24
N LEU A 29 -33.68 -40.34 -31.72
CA LEU A 29 -32.51 -40.86 -31.00
C LEU A 29 -31.30 -39.93 -31.05
N TYR A 30 -31.23 -39.03 -32.04
CA TYR A 30 -30.11 -38.11 -32.22
C TYR A 30 -30.56 -36.65 -32.07
N LYS A 31 -30.53 -36.15 -30.84
CA LYS A 31 -30.59 -34.71 -30.58
C LYS A 31 -29.16 -34.16 -30.64
N TYR A 32 -28.86 -33.36 -31.65
CA TYR A 32 -27.60 -32.63 -31.74
C TYR A 32 -27.70 -31.34 -30.91
N ASP A 33 -27.41 -31.40 -29.61
CA ASP A 33 -27.18 -30.18 -28.83
C ASP A 33 -25.89 -29.54 -29.31
N LYS A 34 -26.00 -28.37 -29.95
CA LYS A 34 -24.85 -27.54 -30.31
C LYS A 34 -24.29 -26.96 -29.02
N LEU A 35 -23.36 -27.68 -28.43
CA LEU A 35 -22.64 -27.25 -27.24
C LEU A 35 -21.53 -26.29 -27.68
N ASP A 36 -21.67 -25.02 -27.35
CA ASP A 36 -20.62 -24.01 -27.55
C ASP A 36 -19.52 -24.24 -26.50
N GLN A 37 -18.72 -25.28 -26.74
CA GLN A 37 -17.80 -25.84 -25.75
C GLN A 37 -16.36 -25.37 -25.97
N LYS A 38 -15.81 -24.72 -24.94
CA LYS A 38 -14.39 -24.29 -24.88
C LYS A 38 -13.39 -25.45 -24.88
N TYR A 39 -13.81 -26.65 -24.45
CA TYR A 39 -12.96 -27.83 -24.32
C TYR A 39 -13.60 -29.06 -24.95
N PRO A 40 -12.82 -29.98 -25.54
CA PRO A 40 -13.37 -31.18 -26.17
C PRO A 40 -13.87 -32.19 -25.14
N VAL A 41 -14.96 -32.88 -25.50
CA VAL A 41 -15.72 -33.76 -24.60
C VAL A 41 -15.88 -35.14 -25.25
N LYS A 42 -15.81 -36.20 -24.45
CA LYS A 42 -16.14 -37.58 -24.84
C LYS A 42 -17.28 -38.12 -23.98
N ILE A 43 -18.28 -38.70 -24.62
CA ILE A 43 -19.49 -39.21 -23.96
C ILE A 43 -19.61 -40.70 -24.24
N ASN A 44 -19.68 -41.51 -23.20
CA ASN A 44 -19.97 -42.93 -23.31
C ASN A 44 -21.48 -43.13 -23.47
N ARG A 45 -21.91 -43.67 -24.61
CA ARG A 45 -23.34 -43.83 -24.96
C ARG A 45 -24.03 -45.01 -24.26
N ILE A 46 -23.25 -45.93 -23.66
CA ILE A 46 -23.78 -47.10 -22.95
C ILE A 46 -23.93 -46.78 -21.46
N THR A 47 -22.94 -46.09 -20.88
CA THR A 47 -22.94 -45.76 -19.44
C THR A 47 -23.43 -44.35 -19.13
N GLY A 48 -23.53 -43.46 -20.12
CA GLY A 48 -23.87 -42.05 -19.94
C GLY A 48 -22.70 -41.20 -19.40
N GLU A 49 -21.53 -41.79 -19.12
CA GLU A 49 -20.39 -41.06 -18.56
C GLU A 49 -19.86 -40.00 -19.52
N THR A 50 -19.70 -38.79 -19.01
CA THR A 50 -19.09 -37.67 -19.74
C THR A 50 -17.69 -37.42 -19.21
N LYS A 51 -16.71 -37.25 -20.10
CA LYS A 51 -15.34 -36.87 -19.74
C LYS A 51 -14.90 -35.65 -20.55
N VAL A 52 -14.25 -34.69 -19.91
CA VAL A 52 -13.80 -33.43 -20.52
C VAL A 52 -12.28 -33.38 -20.52
N LEU A 53 -11.68 -32.91 -21.62
CA LEU A 53 -10.23 -32.72 -21.72
C LEU A 53 -9.84 -31.36 -21.16
N VAL A 54 -9.07 -31.33 -20.08
CA VAL A 54 -8.50 -30.10 -19.51
C VAL A 54 -6.99 -30.22 -19.54
N GLY A 55 -6.32 -29.35 -20.30
CA GLY A 55 -4.88 -29.49 -20.56
C GLY A 55 -4.58 -30.78 -21.36
N SER A 56 -3.90 -31.75 -20.73
CA SER A 56 -3.53 -33.03 -21.34
C SER A 56 -4.22 -34.26 -20.71
N THR A 57 -5.17 -34.07 -19.78
CA THR A 57 -5.84 -35.17 -19.07
C THR A 57 -7.35 -35.18 -19.27
N TRP A 58 -7.91 -36.39 -19.39
CA TRP A 58 -9.35 -36.61 -19.50
C TRP A 58 -9.96 -36.83 -18.12
N ASN A 59 -10.75 -35.87 -17.65
CA ASN A 59 -11.39 -35.92 -16.33
C ASN A 59 -12.86 -36.33 -16.46
N THR A 60 -13.35 -37.18 -15.55
CA THR A 60 -14.76 -37.60 -15.53
C THR A 60 -15.62 -36.51 -14.92
N VAL A 61 -16.73 -36.18 -15.57
CA VAL A 61 -17.76 -35.28 -15.05
C VAL A 61 -18.68 -36.15 -14.19
N SER A 62 -18.23 -36.49 -12.98
CA SER A 62 -19.10 -37.04 -11.93
C SER A 62 -19.83 -35.88 -11.25
N ASP A 63 -21.09 -36.08 -10.88
CA ASP A 63 -21.96 -35.11 -10.22
C ASP A 63 -21.22 -34.50 -9.01
N SER A 64 -20.72 -33.28 -9.20
CA SER A 64 -19.56 -32.74 -8.47
C SER A 64 -19.96 -32.11 -7.14
N THR A 65 -20.97 -32.63 -6.43
CA THR A 65 -21.47 -31.96 -5.21
C THR A 65 -20.46 -31.98 -4.06
N ASN A 66 -19.71 -33.07 -3.90
CA ASN A 66 -18.65 -33.15 -2.88
C ASN A 66 -17.44 -32.30 -3.29
N ASP A 67 -17.01 -32.39 -4.55
CA ASP A 67 -15.91 -31.57 -5.07
C ASP A 67 -16.24 -30.06 -5.00
N ILE A 68 -17.51 -29.67 -5.19
CA ILE A 68 -17.97 -28.29 -5.02
C ILE A 68 -17.91 -27.87 -3.55
N GLN A 69 -18.31 -28.73 -2.60
CA GLN A 69 -18.23 -28.42 -1.18
C GLN A 69 -16.78 -28.23 -0.73
N GLU A 70 -15.88 -29.13 -1.12
CA GLU A 70 -14.44 -29.00 -0.83
C GLU A 70 -13.85 -27.72 -1.44
N ILE A 71 -14.28 -27.34 -2.64
CA ILE A 71 -13.86 -26.08 -3.29
C ILE A 71 -14.38 -24.86 -2.53
N GLU A 72 -15.63 -24.85 -2.05
CA GLU A 72 -16.18 -23.72 -1.30
C GLU A 72 -15.55 -23.59 0.10
N GLU A 73 -15.28 -24.71 0.78
CA GLU A 73 -14.53 -24.72 2.03
C GLU A 73 -13.11 -24.17 1.84
N PHE A 74 -12.41 -24.64 0.81
CA PHE A 74 -11.07 -24.16 0.47
C PHE A 74 -11.05 -22.66 0.10
N LYS A 75 -12.06 -22.17 -0.63
CA LYS A 75 -12.21 -20.74 -0.91
C LYS A 75 -12.40 -19.94 0.37
N SER A 76 -13.27 -20.40 1.28
CA SER A 76 -13.52 -19.73 2.56
C SER A 76 -12.25 -19.64 3.39
N GLU A 77 -11.47 -20.73 3.44
CA GLU A 77 -10.19 -20.76 4.14
C GLU A 77 -9.18 -19.75 3.56
N ILE A 78 -9.04 -19.71 2.22
CA ILE A 78 -8.18 -18.72 1.55
C ILE A 78 -8.61 -17.30 1.89
N TYR A 79 -9.91 -16.99 1.84
CA TYR A 79 -10.39 -15.65 2.16
C TYR A 79 -10.08 -15.25 3.59
N GLU A 80 -10.26 -16.16 4.54
CA GLU A 80 -9.91 -15.91 5.93
C GLU A 80 -8.41 -15.67 6.10
N GLN A 81 -7.56 -16.50 5.49
CA GLN A 81 -6.11 -16.32 5.51
C GLN A 81 -5.69 -14.97 4.89
N ILE A 82 -6.32 -14.56 3.79
CA ILE A 82 -6.06 -13.25 3.15
C ILE A 82 -6.42 -12.11 4.10
N GLU A 83 -7.57 -12.18 4.78
CA GLU A 83 -8.00 -11.11 5.68
C GLU A 83 -7.11 -11.05 6.94
N GLN A 84 -6.73 -12.20 7.49
CA GLN A 84 -5.76 -12.27 8.58
C GLN A 84 -4.39 -11.69 8.17
N ASN A 85 -3.88 -12.08 7.00
CA ASN A 85 -2.61 -11.58 6.49
C ASN A 85 -2.65 -10.06 6.25
N LYS A 86 -3.77 -9.54 5.74
CA LYS A 86 -3.96 -8.11 5.51
C LYS A 86 -3.86 -7.30 6.81
N GLU A 87 -4.52 -7.73 7.88
CA GLU A 87 -4.42 -7.02 9.16
C GLU A 87 -3.04 -7.18 9.81
N ASN A 88 -2.39 -8.34 9.68
CA ASN A 88 -1.03 -8.55 10.15
C ASN A 88 -0.04 -7.60 9.45
N ILE A 89 -0.07 -7.55 8.11
CA ILE A 89 0.79 -6.66 7.31
C ILE A 89 0.53 -5.20 7.68
N LYS A 90 -0.73 -4.80 7.80
CA LYS A 90 -1.10 -3.43 8.18
C LYS A 90 -0.52 -3.05 9.55
N ASN A 91 -0.63 -3.93 10.54
CA ASN A 91 -0.11 -3.67 11.88
C ASN A 91 1.42 -3.63 11.89
N GLU A 92 2.09 -4.54 11.19
CA GLU A 92 3.56 -4.57 11.07
C GLU A 92 4.10 -3.31 10.38
N VAL A 93 3.47 -2.87 9.29
CA VAL A 93 3.86 -1.65 8.57
C VAL A 93 3.63 -0.41 9.44
N VAL A 94 2.51 -0.32 10.15
CA VAL A 94 2.23 0.83 11.03
C VAL A 94 3.24 0.90 12.18
N GLU A 95 3.55 -0.23 12.81
CA GLU A 95 4.48 -0.26 13.94
C GLU A 95 5.92 0.00 13.51
N SER A 96 6.35 -0.51 12.35
CA SER A 96 7.67 -0.18 11.80
C SER A 96 7.81 1.32 11.51
N ILE A 97 6.85 1.93 10.80
CA ILE A 97 6.85 3.38 10.54
C ILE A 97 6.83 4.18 11.85
N ARG A 98 5.99 3.79 12.81
CA ARG A 98 5.94 4.46 14.11
C ARG A 98 7.30 4.41 14.81
N SER A 99 7.95 3.24 14.83
CA SER A 99 9.23 3.07 15.49
C SER A 99 10.34 3.90 14.83
N GLU A 100 10.37 3.96 13.50
CA GLU A 100 11.33 4.74 12.72
C GLU A 100 11.16 6.25 12.95
N VAL A 101 9.91 6.74 12.90
CA VAL A 101 9.61 8.16 13.17
C VAL A 101 9.99 8.53 14.60
N LEU A 102 9.70 7.68 15.59
CA LEU A 102 10.06 7.95 16.99
C LEU A 102 11.57 8.01 17.19
N GLN A 103 12.33 7.10 16.58
CA GLN A 103 13.79 7.12 16.64
C GLN A 103 14.37 8.39 16.02
N GLN A 104 13.85 8.82 14.87
CA GLN A 104 14.31 10.04 14.22
C GLN A 104 14.01 11.27 15.09
N VAL A 105 12.80 11.37 15.64
CA VAL A 105 12.41 12.49 16.52
C VAL A 105 13.27 12.52 17.79
N GLU A 106 13.58 11.37 18.38
CA GLU A 106 14.45 11.29 19.55
C GLU A 106 15.89 11.73 19.23
N SER A 107 16.43 11.29 18.09
CA SER A 107 17.73 11.75 17.59
C SER A 107 17.76 13.28 17.39
N ASP A 108 16.74 13.83 16.74
CA ASP A 108 16.65 15.27 16.48
C ASP A 108 16.52 16.06 17.80
N LEU A 109 15.73 15.56 18.75
CA LEU A 109 15.60 16.15 20.09
C LEU A 109 16.94 16.17 20.83
N GLN A 110 17.72 15.09 20.76
CA GLN A 110 19.04 15.03 21.39
C GLN A 110 20.01 16.05 20.76
N ALA A 111 20.01 16.18 19.43
CA ALA A 111 20.83 17.18 18.74
C ALA A 111 20.46 18.61 19.17
N VAL A 112 19.17 18.93 19.24
CA VAL A 112 18.69 20.24 19.71
C VAL A 112 19.07 20.48 21.17
N GLN A 113 18.96 19.46 22.04
CA GLN A 113 19.35 19.59 23.45
C GLN A 113 20.85 19.87 23.61
N GLN A 114 21.69 19.22 22.81
CA GLN A 114 23.13 19.48 22.80
C GLN A 114 23.43 20.91 22.34
N GLU A 115 22.76 21.37 21.29
CA GLU A 115 22.89 22.74 20.81
C GLU A 115 22.46 23.78 21.88
N ILE A 116 21.32 23.56 22.55
CA ILE A 116 20.86 24.41 23.65
C ILE A 116 21.86 24.40 24.82
N ALA A 117 22.44 23.24 25.16
CA ALA A 117 23.42 23.14 26.23
C ALA A 117 24.67 23.97 25.91
N ILE A 118 25.16 23.91 24.66
CA ILE A 118 26.26 24.74 24.17
C ILE A 118 25.92 26.23 24.29
N TYR A 119 24.73 26.65 23.84
CA TYR A 119 24.30 28.04 24.00
C TYR A 119 24.27 28.47 25.47
N LYS A 120 23.71 27.63 26.35
CA LYS A 120 23.58 27.92 27.77
C LYS A 120 24.94 28.00 28.47
N GLU A 121 25.85 27.08 28.21
CA GLU A 121 27.20 27.08 28.76
C GLU A 121 28.00 28.29 28.25
N SER A 122 27.82 28.64 26.98
CA SER A 122 28.43 29.83 26.40
C SER A 122 27.87 31.14 26.99
N SER A 123 26.61 31.17 27.46
CA SER A 123 25.97 32.33 28.09
C SER A 123 26.33 32.54 29.57
N LEU A 124 27.12 31.63 30.16
CA LEU A 124 27.53 31.65 31.57
C LEU A 124 28.94 32.21 31.80
N ASP A 125 29.56 32.87 30.80
CA ASP A 125 30.85 33.54 30.97
C ASP A 125 30.75 34.63 32.07
N PRO A 126 31.57 34.57 33.14
CA PRO A 126 31.57 35.54 34.23
C PRO A 126 31.87 36.99 33.82
N ASN A 127 32.40 37.22 32.61
CA ASN A 127 32.55 38.56 32.02
C ASN A 127 31.38 38.85 31.06
N ASN A 128 30.16 38.91 31.58
CA ASN A 128 28.91 39.15 30.82
C ASN A 128 28.83 40.58 30.25
N SER A 129 29.93 41.09 29.69
CA SER A 129 30.08 42.41 29.12
C SER A 129 30.92 42.35 27.83
N PHE A 130 30.55 43.17 26.85
CA PHE A 130 31.26 43.29 25.58
C PHE A 130 32.14 44.55 25.57
N THR A 131 33.08 44.63 24.63
CA THR A 131 33.96 45.78 24.44
C THR A 131 34.18 46.07 22.95
N ILE A 132 35.02 47.07 22.64
CA ILE A 132 35.38 47.41 21.26
C ILE A 132 35.99 46.18 20.56
N ASN A 133 35.70 46.04 19.26
CA ASN A 133 36.15 44.96 18.37
C ASN A 133 35.48 43.59 18.60
N ASP A 134 34.55 43.47 19.56
CA ASP A 134 33.66 42.30 19.66
C ASP A 134 32.72 42.21 18.46
N THR A 135 32.32 40.99 18.12
CA THR A 135 31.43 40.71 16.98
C THR A 135 29.95 40.97 17.30
N THR A 136 29.13 41.18 16.27
CA THR A 136 27.67 41.23 16.41
C THR A 136 27.10 40.01 17.13
N ASP A 137 27.67 38.82 16.92
CA ASP A 137 27.23 37.58 17.58
C ASP A 137 27.54 37.60 19.08
N THR A 138 28.72 38.10 19.47
CA THR A 138 29.09 38.32 20.88
C THR A 138 28.10 39.28 21.56
N VAL A 139 27.81 40.42 20.92
CA VAL A 139 26.88 41.41 21.48
C VAL A 139 25.45 40.84 21.56
N LYS A 140 24.98 40.17 20.51
CA LYS A 140 23.65 39.51 20.48
C LYS A 140 23.51 38.46 21.56
N LYS A 141 24.59 37.74 21.86
CA LYS A 141 24.62 36.72 22.92
C LYS A 141 24.58 37.33 24.32
N ILE A 142 25.26 38.46 24.55
CA ILE A 142 25.34 39.14 25.85
C ILE A 142 24.07 39.98 26.14
N MET A 143 23.59 40.71 25.13
CA MET A 143 22.50 41.68 25.22
C MET A 143 21.14 41.12 24.78
N GLY A 144 21.12 40.05 23.98
CA GLY A 144 19.92 39.57 23.31
C GLY A 144 19.68 40.26 21.96
N ALA A 145 18.50 40.01 21.39
CA ALA A 145 18.08 40.67 20.15
C ALA A 145 17.86 42.18 20.39
N PRO A 146 18.35 43.06 19.51
CA PRO A 146 18.10 44.49 19.61
C PRO A 146 16.65 44.83 19.28
N ASP A 147 16.17 45.98 19.79
CA ASP A 147 14.83 46.49 19.49
C ASP A 147 14.72 46.98 18.04
N SER A 148 15.81 47.53 17.51
CA SER A 148 15.91 47.90 16.09
C SER A 148 17.35 47.89 15.60
N ILE A 149 17.50 47.70 14.28
CA ILE A 149 18.79 47.72 13.58
C ILE A 149 18.67 48.73 12.44
N ASN A 150 19.60 49.69 12.38
CA ASN A 150 19.74 50.64 11.29
C ASN A 150 21.11 50.46 10.60
N SER A 151 21.08 50.08 9.33
CA SER A 151 22.28 49.75 8.55
C SER A 151 22.55 50.81 7.48
N ILE A 152 23.75 51.39 7.48
CA ILE A 152 24.19 52.42 6.53
C ILE A 152 25.61 52.08 6.06
N GLY A 153 25.71 51.47 4.87
CA GLY A 153 27.01 51.07 4.31
C GLY A 153 27.68 49.97 5.16
N PRO A 154 28.97 50.10 5.54
CA PRO A 154 29.64 49.14 6.41
C PRO A 154 29.25 49.30 7.89
N PHE A 155 28.39 50.28 8.21
CA PHE A 155 28.02 50.60 9.58
C PHE A 155 26.64 50.05 9.94
N ASP A 156 26.54 49.39 11.09
CA ASP A 156 25.26 49.06 11.72
C ASP A 156 25.11 49.80 13.05
N THR A 157 23.91 50.24 13.38
CA THR A 157 23.57 50.74 14.71
C THR A 157 22.43 49.90 15.25
N TRP A 158 22.68 49.19 16.34
CA TRP A 158 21.69 48.40 17.05
C TRP A 158 21.21 49.18 18.26
N SER A 159 19.89 49.26 18.44
CA SER A 159 19.28 49.98 19.56
C SER A 159 18.70 49.02 20.59
N TYR A 160 18.86 49.38 21.86
CA TYR A 160 18.34 48.71 23.04
C TYR A 160 17.71 49.78 23.94
N GLY A 161 16.43 50.04 23.76
CA GLY A 161 15.73 51.16 24.39
C GLY A 161 16.36 52.50 24.04
N GLU A 162 16.89 53.19 25.05
CA GLU A 162 17.57 54.49 24.90
C GLU A 162 19.06 54.37 24.59
N ASP A 163 19.59 53.15 24.62
CA ASP A 163 21.00 52.87 24.39
C ASP A 163 21.24 52.29 22.98
N SER A 164 22.47 52.42 22.48
CA SER A 164 22.81 51.90 21.15
C SER A 164 24.26 51.43 21.04
N VAL A 165 24.50 50.45 20.19
CA VAL A 165 25.82 49.92 19.84
C VAL A 165 26.06 50.16 18.36
N LYS A 166 27.22 50.71 18.03
CA LYS A 166 27.67 50.97 16.67
C LYS A 166 28.66 49.90 16.24
N PHE A 167 28.46 49.40 15.03
CA PHE A 167 29.32 48.43 14.39
C PHE A 167 29.89 49.01 13.10
N GLU A 168 31.10 48.60 12.76
CA GLU A 168 31.73 48.78 11.45
C GLU A 168 32.27 47.41 11.03
N ASP A 169 31.92 46.95 9.83
CA ASP A 169 32.30 45.62 9.31
C ASP A 169 31.99 44.47 10.30
N GLY A 170 30.83 44.56 10.98
CA GLY A 170 30.36 43.54 11.93
C GLY A 170 31.03 43.54 13.30
N LYS A 171 31.82 44.58 13.63
CA LYS A 171 32.52 44.70 14.91
C LYS A 171 32.19 45.98 15.66
N VAL A 172 32.13 45.91 16.98
CA VAL A 172 31.82 47.06 17.84
C VAL A 172 32.88 48.14 17.69
N VAL A 173 32.46 49.34 17.28
CA VAL A 173 33.31 50.53 17.18
C VAL A 173 32.95 51.60 18.21
N GLY A 174 31.77 51.52 18.83
CA GLY A 174 31.36 52.41 19.91
C GLY A 174 29.93 52.18 20.38
N TRP A 175 29.50 52.96 21.37
CA TRP A 175 28.14 52.85 21.94
C TRP A 175 27.68 54.16 22.57
N VAL A 176 26.37 54.24 22.82
CA VAL A 176 25.71 55.23 23.67
C VAL A 176 25.02 54.45 24.78
N ASN A 177 25.38 54.72 26.04
CA ASN A 177 24.87 54.01 27.22
C ASN A 177 24.31 55.01 28.24
N SER A 178 23.30 55.79 27.84
CA SER A 178 22.69 56.84 28.66
C SER A 178 21.84 56.26 29.80
N SER A 179 21.18 55.13 29.55
CA SER A 179 20.32 54.46 30.55
C SER A 179 21.06 53.40 31.38
N ASN A 180 22.35 53.20 31.10
CA ASN A 180 23.23 52.22 31.74
C ASN A 180 22.71 50.77 31.61
N SER A 181 22.00 50.47 30.51
CA SER A 181 21.45 49.14 30.23
C SER A 181 22.42 48.24 29.48
N LEU A 182 23.43 48.81 28.80
CA LEU A 182 24.43 48.04 28.07
C LEU A 182 25.43 47.39 29.03
N LYS A 183 25.66 46.10 28.83
CA LYS A 183 26.69 45.35 29.56
C LYS A 183 28.04 45.54 28.87
N ILE A 184 28.75 46.61 29.22
CA ILE A 184 30.05 46.97 28.65
C ILE A 184 31.21 46.77 29.64
N LYS A 185 32.42 46.50 29.15
CA LYS A 185 33.65 46.32 29.95
C LYS A 185 34.54 47.55 29.92
#